data_AF-A0A950XY08-F1
#
_entry.id   AF-A0A950XY08-F1
#
_cell.length_a   1.000
_cell.length_b   1.000
_cell.length_c   1.000
_cell.angle_alpha   90.00
_cell.angle_beta   90.00
_cell.angle_gamma   90.00
#
_symmetry.space_group_name_H-M   'P 1'
#
loop_
_entity.id
_entity.type
_entity.pdbx_description
1 polymer ?
#
loop_
_entity_poly.entity_id
_entity_poly.type
_entity_poly.pdbx_seq_one_letter_code
_entity_poly.pdbx_strand_id
1 'polypeptide(L)'
;MTVIVNEGVSNSNTTRMIFTDGRGLPEEMSPTWLGYSVGHWEGDTLVVITAGFNDRTWLDFDGHPHSEALRITERFHRRDFGHMDFEMTLEDPKAFTRPITFRANKTLVADTEILETICENKDTPEHLKGVGLFRLSPEALAKFAGTYQFGSGREAVITVDGPTLILKLGGQPAQTFTMAAESETMFVSIGFGERAEFAKDAGGTITGFTFTTGTGLGTGDRPASVQTAVRKESAH
;
A
#
# COMPACT_ATOMS: atom_id res chain seq x y z
N MET A 1 -25.54 -18.00 -7.92
CA MET A 1 -25.55 -16.54 -7.73
C MET A 1 -24.18 -16.03 -8.17
N THR A 2 -24.09 -14.82 -8.74
CA THR A 2 -22.82 -14.23 -9.17
C THR A 2 -22.69 -12.90 -8.47
N VAL A 3 -21.57 -12.68 -7.78
CA VAL A 3 -21.26 -11.39 -7.18
C VAL A 3 -20.35 -10.64 -8.16
N ILE A 4 -20.74 -9.42 -8.49
CA ILE A 4 -19.93 -8.52 -9.31
C ILE A 4 -19.29 -7.51 -8.35
N VAL A 5 -17.96 -7.49 -8.31
CA VAL A 5 -17.21 -6.51 -7.53
C VAL A 5 -16.56 -5.55 -8.52
N ASN A 6 -16.85 -4.26 -8.36
CA ASN A 6 -16.12 -3.20 -9.03
C ASN A 6 -14.89 -2.87 -8.18
N GLU A 7 -13.71 -3.07 -8.76
CA GLU A 7 -12.43 -2.89 -8.08
C GLU A 7 -11.70 -1.66 -8.61
N GLY A 8 -12.42 -0.55 -8.79
CA GLY A 8 -11.85 0.71 -9.26
C GLY A 8 -10.69 1.19 -8.39
N VAL A 9 -9.48 0.77 -8.72
CA VAL A 9 -8.22 1.33 -8.23
C VAL A 9 -7.29 1.47 -9.42
N SER A 10 -7.09 2.73 -9.79
CA SER A 10 -6.36 3.27 -10.93
C SER A 10 -6.74 2.71 -12.31
N ASN A 11 -6.72 3.63 -13.28
CA ASN A 11 -6.65 3.40 -14.71
C ASN A 11 -7.72 2.54 -15.43
N SER A 12 -8.74 2.01 -14.77
CA SER A 12 -9.89 1.38 -15.44
C SER A 12 -11.06 1.11 -14.49
N ASN A 13 -12.31 1.23 -14.98
CA ASN A 13 -13.50 0.64 -14.36
C ASN A 13 -13.43 -0.90 -14.48
N THR A 14 -12.44 -1.50 -13.83
CA THR A 14 -12.21 -2.93 -13.88
C THR A 14 -13.18 -3.64 -12.96
N THR A 15 -13.89 -4.60 -13.54
CA THR A 15 -14.89 -5.41 -12.85
C THR A 15 -14.42 -6.85 -12.85
N ARG A 16 -14.46 -7.51 -11.68
CA ARG A 16 -14.25 -8.96 -11.60
C ARG A 16 -15.57 -9.67 -11.30
N MET A 17 -15.76 -10.82 -11.95
CA MET A 17 -16.88 -11.71 -11.69
C MET A 17 -16.45 -12.77 -10.68
N ILE A 18 -17.22 -12.91 -9.61
CA ILE A 18 -17.04 -13.93 -8.59
C ILE A 18 -18.17 -14.95 -8.72
N PHE A 19 -17.84 -16.16 -9.14
CA PHE A 19 -18.81 -17.24 -9.26
C PHE A 19 -19.07 -17.87 -7.89
N THR A 20 -20.32 -17.83 -7.43
CA THR A 20 -20.74 -18.42 -6.13
C THR A 20 -21.75 -19.54 -6.30
N ASP A 21 -21.66 -20.28 -7.40
CA ASP A 21 -22.55 -21.40 -7.75
C ASP A 21 -21.97 -22.77 -7.34
N GLY A 22 -20.90 -22.79 -6.55
CA GLY A 22 -20.26 -24.00 -6.04
C GLY A 22 -19.22 -24.61 -6.99
N ARG A 23 -18.95 -23.98 -8.14
CA ARG A 23 -17.83 -24.39 -9.01
C ARG A 23 -16.48 -24.14 -8.33
N GLY A 24 -15.51 -24.99 -8.62
CA GLY A 24 -14.09 -24.72 -8.32
C GLY A 24 -13.47 -23.77 -9.34
N LEU A 25 -12.22 -23.38 -9.09
CA LEU A 25 -11.38 -22.77 -10.11
C LEU A 25 -11.21 -23.75 -11.30
N PRO A 26 -11.03 -23.25 -12.54
CA PRO A 26 -10.70 -24.11 -13.66
C PRO A 26 -9.45 -24.96 -13.37
N GLU A 27 -9.45 -26.23 -13.78
CA GLU A 27 -8.28 -27.11 -13.61
C GLU A 27 -7.08 -26.61 -14.44
N GLU A 28 -7.36 -26.11 -15.64
CA GLU A 28 -6.39 -25.42 -16.49
C GLU A 28 -6.76 -23.94 -16.61
N MET A 29 -5.90 -23.07 -16.09
CA MET A 29 -6.06 -21.61 -16.14
C MET A 29 -5.06 -21.04 -17.13
N SER A 30 -5.56 -20.42 -18.20
CA SER A 30 -4.72 -19.56 -19.04
C SER A 30 -4.42 -18.27 -18.26
N PRO A 31 -3.17 -17.79 -18.16
CA PRO A 31 -2.86 -16.59 -17.38
C PRO A 31 -3.65 -15.36 -17.86
N THR A 32 -4.35 -14.69 -16.94
CA THR A 32 -5.16 -13.50 -17.22
C THR A 32 -4.74 -12.34 -16.32
N TRP A 33 -5.16 -11.11 -16.65
CA TRP A 33 -4.78 -9.92 -15.88
C TRP A 33 -5.39 -9.87 -14.47
N LEU A 34 -6.58 -10.46 -14.29
CA LEU A 34 -7.35 -10.39 -13.02
C LEU A 34 -7.60 -11.75 -12.38
N GLY A 35 -7.08 -12.81 -13.00
CA GLY A 35 -7.35 -14.17 -12.59
C GLY A 35 -8.81 -14.60 -12.74
N TYR A 36 -9.09 -15.79 -12.22
CA TYR A 36 -10.40 -16.40 -12.12
C TYR A 36 -10.82 -16.38 -10.64
N SER A 37 -12.01 -15.87 -10.35
CA SER A 37 -12.51 -15.76 -8.97
C SER A 37 -13.70 -16.68 -8.73
N VAL A 38 -13.64 -17.47 -7.67
CA VAL A 38 -14.76 -18.27 -7.15
C VAL A 38 -14.98 -17.93 -5.69
N GLY A 39 -16.23 -18.02 -5.22
CA GLY A 39 -16.53 -17.72 -3.83
C GLY A 39 -17.58 -18.64 -3.22
N HIS A 40 -17.49 -18.81 -1.91
CA HIS A 40 -18.43 -19.57 -1.11
C HIS A 40 -18.70 -18.84 0.21
N TRP A 41 -19.83 -19.17 0.83
CA TRP A 41 -20.21 -18.59 2.12
C TRP A 41 -19.77 -19.50 3.26
N GLU A 42 -19.08 -18.92 4.25
CA GLU A 42 -18.78 -19.53 5.54
C GLU A 42 -19.55 -18.75 6.61
N GLY A 43 -20.76 -19.23 6.94
CA GLY A 43 -21.67 -18.47 7.79
C GLY A 43 -22.09 -17.16 7.11
N ASP A 44 -21.72 -16.03 7.72
CA ASP A 44 -21.96 -14.67 7.24
C ASP A 44 -20.75 -14.04 6.51
N THR A 45 -19.70 -14.82 6.28
CA THR A 45 -18.48 -14.38 5.58
C THR A 45 -18.46 -14.93 4.16
N LEU A 46 -18.34 -14.05 3.16
CA LEU A 46 -18.03 -14.47 1.79
C LEU A 46 -16.54 -14.68 1.67
N VAL A 47 -16.12 -15.91 1.36
CA VAL A 47 -14.73 -16.26 1.07
C VAL A 47 -14.57 -16.34 -0.42
N VAL A 48 -13.56 -15.64 -0.95
CA VAL A 48 -13.26 -15.57 -2.37
C VAL A 48 -11.84 -16.05 -2.59
N ILE A 49 -11.66 -16.88 -3.61
CA ILE A 49 -10.36 -17.38 -4.02
C ILE A 49 -10.14 -16.96 -5.46
N THR A 50 -9.00 -16.33 -5.70
CA THR A 50 -8.57 -15.90 -7.03
C THR A 50 -7.21 -16.46 -7.38
N ALA A 51 -7.06 -16.99 -8.60
CA ALA A 51 -5.80 -17.51 -9.13
C ALA A 51 -5.76 -17.40 -10.67
N GLY A 52 -4.65 -17.77 -11.29
CA GLY A 52 -4.49 -17.72 -12.75
C GLY A 52 -4.14 -16.34 -13.28
N PHE A 53 -3.38 -15.58 -12.49
CA PHE A 53 -2.81 -14.30 -12.88
C PHE A 53 -1.67 -14.49 -13.90
N ASN A 54 -1.46 -13.51 -14.78
CA ASN A 54 -0.20 -13.37 -15.52
C ASN A 54 0.83 -12.60 -14.70
N ASP A 55 2.11 -12.70 -15.04
CA ASP A 55 3.22 -12.05 -14.32
C ASP A 55 3.67 -10.71 -14.95
N ARG A 56 2.79 -10.07 -15.75
CA ARG A 56 3.14 -8.91 -16.58
C ARG A 56 2.80 -7.57 -15.95
N THR A 57 2.32 -7.60 -14.70
CA THR A 57 2.01 -6.40 -13.91
C THR A 57 2.76 -6.44 -12.60
N TRP A 58 2.77 -5.30 -11.92
CA TRP A 58 3.07 -5.26 -10.50
C TRP A 58 1.85 -5.69 -9.70
N LEU A 59 2.10 -6.26 -8.52
CA LEU A 59 1.06 -6.67 -7.58
C LEU A 59 0.29 -5.46 -7.02
N ASP A 60 1.00 -4.35 -6.85
CA ASP A 60 0.51 -3.10 -6.29
C ASP A 60 1.28 -1.91 -6.88
N PHE A 61 0.92 -0.70 -6.46
CA PHE A 61 1.60 0.54 -6.87
C PHE A 61 3.05 0.64 -6.37
N ASP A 62 3.45 -0.20 -5.42
CA ASP A 62 4.80 -0.24 -4.87
C ASP A 62 5.77 -1.03 -5.77
N GLY A 63 5.25 -1.63 -6.85
CA GLY A 63 6.07 -2.40 -7.77
C GLY A 63 6.47 -3.77 -7.21
N HIS A 64 5.72 -4.32 -6.25
CA HIS A 64 6.02 -5.65 -5.76
C HIS A 64 5.81 -6.69 -6.88
N PRO A 65 6.76 -7.62 -7.07
CA PRO A 65 6.62 -8.67 -8.06
C PRO A 65 5.56 -9.67 -7.60
N HIS A 66 4.86 -10.24 -8.58
CA HIS A 66 4.09 -11.47 -8.41
C HIS A 66 4.34 -12.37 -9.61
N SER A 67 3.95 -13.63 -9.49
CA SER A 67 4.10 -14.63 -10.51
C SER A 67 2.76 -15.29 -10.82
N GLU A 68 2.73 -16.12 -11.86
CA GLU A 68 1.57 -16.95 -12.18
C GLU A 68 1.22 -17.97 -11.07
N ALA A 69 2.06 -18.13 -10.05
CA ALA A 69 1.78 -18.93 -8.86
C ALA A 69 0.97 -18.16 -7.79
N LEU A 70 0.66 -16.87 -8.01
CA LEU A 70 -0.12 -16.06 -7.08
C LEU A 70 -1.51 -16.65 -6.88
N ARG A 71 -1.87 -16.83 -5.61
CA ARG A 71 -3.20 -17.12 -5.13
C ARG A 71 -3.61 -16.07 -4.10
N ILE A 72 -4.79 -15.52 -4.29
CA ILE A 72 -5.39 -14.55 -3.37
C ILE A 72 -6.59 -15.21 -2.71
N THR A 73 -6.64 -15.18 -1.38
CA THR A 73 -7.82 -15.55 -0.60
C THR A 73 -8.35 -14.31 0.10
N GLU A 74 -9.57 -13.90 -0.22
CA GLU A 74 -10.24 -12.76 0.39
C GLU A 74 -11.40 -13.23 1.27
N ARG A 75 -11.63 -12.55 2.39
CA ARG A 75 -12.76 -12.79 3.29
C ARG A 75 -13.49 -11.48 3.53
N PHE A 76 -14.77 -11.44 3.17
CA PHE A 76 -15.64 -10.30 3.34
C PHE A 76 -16.68 -10.63 4.40
N HIS A 77 -16.51 -10.09 5.61
CA HIS A 77 -17.43 -10.27 6.72
C HIS A 77 -18.20 -8.96 6.97
N ARG A 78 -19.51 -8.97 6.75
CA ARG A 78 -20.33 -7.78 6.96
C ARG A 78 -20.80 -7.75 8.42
N ARG A 79 -20.15 -6.92 9.25
CA ARG A 79 -20.52 -6.74 10.67
C ARG A 79 -21.92 -6.17 10.83
N ASP A 80 -22.23 -5.16 10.02
CA ASP A 80 -23.54 -4.50 10.00
C ASP A 80 -23.77 -3.83 8.63
N PHE A 81 -24.87 -3.05 8.50
CA PHE A 81 -25.19 -2.42 7.23
C PHE A 81 -24.09 -1.47 6.72
N GLY A 82 -23.39 -0.78 7.63
CA GLY A 82 -22.39 0.23 7.32
C GLY A 82 -20.94 -0.23 7.40
N HIS A 83 -20.65 -1.40 7.98
CA HIS A 83 -19.27 -1.83 8.23
C HIS A 83 -19.00 -3.25 7.75
N MET A 84 -17.85 -3.43 7.12
CA MET A 84 -17.36 -4.72 6.64
C MET A 84 -15.91 -4.91 7.05
N ASP A 85 -15.60 -6.08 7.58
CA ASP A 85 -14.23 -6.54 7.79
C ASP A 85 -13.79 -7.28 6.53
N PHE A 86 -12.68 -6.82 5.97
CA PHE A 86 -12.03 -7.39 4.81
C PHE A 86 -10.69 -7.96 5.22
N GLU A 87 -10.43 -9.20 4.85
CA GLU A 87 -9.14 -9.85 5.00
C GLU A 87 -8.68 -10.35 3.63
N MET A 88 -7.40 -10.18 3.31
CA MET A 88 -6.81 -10.67 2.08
C MET A 88 -5.49 -11.35 2.39
N THR A 89 -5.35 -12.61 1.98
CA THR A 89 -4.14 -13.39 2.08
C THR A 89 -3.57 -13.62 0.69
N LEU A 90 -2.31 -13.24 0.50
CA LEU A 90 -1.53 -13.46 -0.71
C LEU A 90 -0.57 -14.63 -0.50
N GLU A 91 -0.61 -15.59 -1.42
CA GLU A 91 0.25 -16.74 -1.45
C GLU A 91 0.95 -16.79 -2.82
N ASP A 92 2.24 -16.51 -2.83
CA ASP A 92 3.09 -16.69 -4.02
C ASP A 92 4.46 -17.20 -3.55
N PRO A 93 4.77 -18.49 -3.67
CA PRO A 93 6.03 -19.05 -3.20
C PRO A 93 7.24 -18.63 -4.06
N LYS A 94 7.03 -18.03 -5.23
CA LYS A 94 8.10 -17.51 -6.08
C LYS A 94 8.44 -16.06 -5.75
N ALA A 95 7.46 -15.28 -5.27
CA ALA A 95 7.65 -13.88 -4.88
C ALA A 95 7.85 -13.69 -3.36
N PHE A 96 7.24 -14.53 -2.52
CA PHE A 96 7.20 -14.37 -1.07
C PHE A 96 7.70 -15.61 -0.33
N THR A 97 8.40 -15.40 0.79
CA THR A 97 8.92 -16.49 1.64
C THR A 97 7.85 -17.16 2.51
N ARG A 98 6.69 -16.51 2.66
CA ARG A 98 5.53 -16.99 3.41
C ARG A 98 4.28 -16.22 2.97
N PRO A 99 3.07 -16.74 3.24
CA PRO A 99 1.85 -16.00 3.02
C PRO A 99 1.86 -14.64 3.74
N ILE A 100 1.30 -13.63 3.07
CA ILE A 100 1.13 -12.27 3.61
C ILE A 100 -0.36 -12.02 3.76
N THR A 101 -0.80 -11.56 4.93
CA THR A 101 -2.22 -11.28 5.20
C THR A 101 -2.42 -9.83 5.59
N PHE A 102 -3.38 -9.19 4.93
CA PHE A 102 -3.83 -7.83 5.18
C PHE A 102 -5.25 -7.87 5.74
N ARG A 103 -5.57 -6.94 6.62
CA ARG A 103 -6.91 -6.75 7.19
C ARG A 103 -7.29 -5.29 7.04
N ALA A 104 -8.55 -5.03 6.70
CA ALA A 104 -9.10 -3.72 6.46
C ALA A 104 -10.54 -3.63 6.94
N ASN A 105 -10.89 -2.54 7.61
CA ASN A 105 -12.27 -2.18 7.83
C ASN A 105 -12.74 -1.33 6.64
N LYS A 106 -13.86 -1.71 6.03
CA LYS A 106 -14.53 -0.97 4.96
C LYS A 106 -15.80 -0.35 5.54
N THR A 107 -15.94 0.96 5.41
CA THR A 107 -17.13 1.70 5.82
C THR A 107 -17.94 2.07 4.59
N LEU A 108 -19.24 1.83 4.63
CA LEU A 108 -20.19 2.25 3.62
C LEU A 108 -20.18 3.77 3.53
N VAL A 109 -19.89 4.29 2.33
CA VAL A 109 -20.12 5.69 1.99
C VAL A 109 -21.49 5.74 1.34
N ALA A 110 -22.53 6.06 2.11
CA ALA A 110 -23.88 6.21 1.60
C ALA A 110 -23.99 7.48 0.73
N ASP A 111 -25.00 7.51 -0.14
CA ASP A 111 -25.31 8.65 -1.02
C ASP A 111 -24.15 9.08 -1.94
N THR A 112 -23.30 8.12 -2.31
CA THR A 112 -22.24 8.30 -3.31
C THR A 112 -22.49 7.41 -4.52
N GLU A 113 -22.03 7.84 -5.69
CA GLU A 113 -22.05 7.04 -6.90
C GLU A 113 -20.63 6.53 -7.19
N ILE A 114 -20.53 5.33 -7.76
CA ILE A 114 -19.27 4.87 -8.34
C ILE A 114 -19.01 5.72 -9.58
N LEU A 115 -18.17 6.74 -9.42
CA LEU A 115 -17.78 7.62 -10.52
C LEU A 115 -16.90 6.87 -11.53
N GLU A 116 -17.01 7.25 -12.80
CA GLU A 116 -16.20 6.66 -13.86
C GLU A 116 -14.72 7.01 -13.68
N THR A 117 -13.85 6.02 -13.87
CA THR A 117 -12.40 6.24 -13.98
C THR A 117 -12.01 6.19 -15.45
N ILE A 118 -11.82 7.36 -16.07
CA ILE A 118 -11.31 7.47 -17.45
C ILE A 118 -9.79 7.59 -17.41
N CYS A 119 -9.13 6.64 -18.06
CA CYS A 119 -7.73 6.75 -18.41
C CYS A 119 -7.56 7.60 -19.67
N GLU A 120 -7.28 8.89 -19.53
CA GLU A 120 -6.90 9.70 -20.68
C GLU A 120 -5.38 9.63 -20.90
N ASN A 121 -4.96 8.83 -21.89
CA ASN A 121 -3.56 8.60 -22.24
C ASN A 121 -2.90 9.80 -22.97
N LYS A 122 -3.44 11.01 -22.82
CA LYS A 122 -2.94 12.26 -23.44
C LYS A 122 -2.31 13.23 -22.45
N ASP A 123 -2.36 12.93 -21.16
CA ASP A 123 -1.60 13.66 -20.17
C ASP A 123 -0.17 13.12 -20.13
N THR A 124 0.67 13.60 -21.05
CA THR A 124 2.11 13.62 -20.76
C THR A 124 2.31 14.42 -19.47
N PRO A 125 3.33 14.10 -18.64
CA PRO A 125 3.57 14.75 -17.34
C PRO A 125 3.61 16.29 -17.38
N GLU A 126 3.78 16.88 -18.57
CA GLU A 126 3.83 18.31 -18.84
C GLU A 126 2.46 19.01 -18.77
N HIS A 127 1.33 18.29 -18.89
CA HIS A 127 -0.01 18.87 -18.91
C HIS A 127 -0.83 18.69 -17.62
N LEU A 128 -0.33 17.90 -16.66
CA LEU A 128 -0.90 17.80 -15.32
C LEU A 128 -0.64 19.07 -14.50
N LYS A 129 -1.45 20.11 -14.68
CA LYS A 129 -1.53 21.20 -13.71
C LYS A 129 -2.39 20.77 -12.53
N GLY A 130 -1.76 20.23 -11.48
CA GLY A 130 -2.41 20.07 -10.17
C GLY A 130 -2.12 18.77 -9.41
N VAL A 131 -1.49 17.76 -10.01
CA VAL A 131 -1.04 16.55 -9.30
C VAL A 131 0.38 16.22 -9.73
N GLY A 132 1.31 17.13 -9.43
CA GLY A 132 2.72 16.80 -9.48
C GLY A 132 3.01 15.88 -8.31
N LEU A 133 3.35 14.61 -8.57
CA LEU A 133 4.15 13.85 -7.61
C LEU A 133 5.35 14.74 -7.28
N PHE A 134 5.43 15.24 -6.05
CA PHE A 134 6.54 16.09 -5.65
C PHE A 134 7.80 15.24 -5.68
N ARG A 135 8.59 15.36 -6.76
CA ARG A 135 9.79 14.55 -6.95
C ARG A 135 10.99 15.37 -6.55
N LEU A 136 11.68 14.90 -5.51
CA LEU A 136 13.01 15.38 -5.17
C LEU A 136 14.04 14.66 -6.06
N SER A 137 15.04 15.39 -6.53
CA SER A 137 16.17 14.76 -7.21
C SER A 137 16.93 13.86 -6.23
N PRO A 138 17.67 12.85 -6.71
CA PRO A 138 18.51 12.02 -5.85
C PRO A 138 19.47 12.84 -4.96
N GLU A 139 20.00 13.96 -5.45
CA GLU A 139 20.86 14.86 -4.68
C GLU A 139 20.10 15.57 -3.55
N ALA A 140 18.83 15.91 -3.77
CA ALA A 140 17.98 16.48 -2.74
C ALA A 140 17.58 15.41 -1.71
N LEU A 141 17.26 14.19 -2.15
CA LEU A 141 16.96 13.05 -1.26
C LEU A 141 18.14 12.65 -0.38
N ALA A 142 19.37 12.73 -0.90
CA ALA A 142 20.59 12.43 -0.16
C ALA A 142 20.75 13.27 1.11
N LYS A 143 20.17 14.49 1.16
CA LYS A 143 20.22 15.36 2.35
C LYS A 143 19.48 14.76 3.56
N PHE A 144 18.49 13.90 3.31
CA PHE A 144 17.67 13.24 4.32
C PHE A 144 18.25 11.90 4.77
N ALA A 145 19.16 11.30 3.99
CA ALA A 145 19.81 10.05 4.34
C ALA A 145 20.70 10.21 5.58
N GLY A 146 20.69 9.19 6.44
CA GLY A 146 21.46 9.18 7.67
C GLY A 146 20.81 8.38 8.78
N THR A 147 21.45 8.43 9.95
CA THR A 147 20.98 7.75 11.15
C THR A 147 20.31 8.76 12.07
N TYR A 148 19.17 8.37 12.62
CA TYR A 148 18.34 9.16 13.52
C TYR A 148 18.03 8.35 14.77
N GLN A 149 17.75 9.02 15.88
CA GLN A 149 17.38 8.38 17.14
C GLN A 149 16.11 8.99 17.71
N PHE A 150 15.14 8.14 18.04
CA PHE A 150 13.97 8.56 18.81
C PHE A 150 14.34 8.80 20.27
N GLY A 151 13.56 9.61 20.99
CA GLY A 151 13.74 9.81 22.44
C GLY A 151 13.69 8.52 23.26
N SER A 152 13.11 7.44 22.73
CA SER A 152 13.11 6.10 23.32
C SER A 152 14.44 5.34 23.20
N GLY A 153 15.43 5.90 22.49
CA GLY A 153 16.69 5.25 22.15
C GLY A 153 16.64 4.37 20.91
N ARG A 154 15.45 4.10 20.36
CA ARG A 154 15.25 3.35 19.11
C ARG A 154 15.91 4.09 17.94
N GLU A 155 16.65 3.35 17.12
CA GLU A 155 17.32 3.90 15.94
C GLU A 155 16.41 3.85 14.70
N ALA A 156 16.55 4.87 13.84
CA ALA A 156 15.98 4.91 12.51
C ALA A 156 17.12 5.17 11.51
N VAL A 157 17.20 4.37 10.46
CA VAL A 157 18.17 4.53 9.38
C VAL A 157 17.43 4.88 8.10
N ILE A 158 17.82 5.98 7.47
CA ILE A 158 17.24 6.45 6.21
C ILE A 158 18.26 6.32 5.11
N THR A 159 17.92 5.58 4.06
CA THR A 159 18.74 5.44 2.84
C THR A 159 17.96 5.90 1.62
N VAL A 160 18.66 6.30 0.55
CA VAL A 160 18.02 6.62 -0.74
C VAL A 160 17.93 5.34 -1.57
N ASP A 161 16.76 5.11 -2.16
CA ASP A 161 16.56 4.06 -3.17
C ASP A 161 15.79 4.65 -4.36
N GLY A 162 16.50 4.89 -5.46
CA GLY A 162 15.98 5.58 -6.64
C GLY A 162 15.31 6.92 -6.29
N PRO A 163 14.00 7.10 -6.59
CA PRO A 163 13.27 8.34 -6.29
C PRO A 163 12.66 8.38 -4.89
N THR A 164 12.99 7.43 -4.00
CA THR A 164 12.35 7.28 -2.67
C THR A 164 13.38 7.25 -1.54
N LEU A 165 12.90 7.40 -0.31
CA LEU A 165 13.66 7.08 0.89
C LEU A 165 13.22 5.75 1.46
N ILE A 166 14.16 4.94 1.92
CA ILE A 166 13.88 3.74 2.72
C ILE A 166 14.14 4.08 4.18
N LEU A 167 13.07 4.07 5.00
CA LEU A 167 13.13 4.25 6.44
C LEU A 167 13.12 2.88 7.12
N LYS A 168 14.24 2.51 7.76
CA LYS A 168 14.37 1.31 8.58
C LYS A 168 14.30 1.67 10.05
N LEU A 169 13.30 1.18 10.76
CA LEU A 169 13.17 1.31 12.21
C LEU A 169 13.78 0.09 12.89
N GLY A 170 14.76 0.33 13.77
CA GLY A 170 15.35 -0.69 14.62
C GLY A 170 14.33 -1.28 15.61
N GLY A 171 14.51 -2.54 15.97
CA GLY A 171 13.57 -3.28 16.83
C GLY A 171 13.58 -4.77 16.52
N GLN A 172 12.72 -5.52 17.20
CA GLN A 172 12.49 -6.96 16.95
C GLN A 172 10.97 -7.19 16.87
N PRO A 173 10.38 -7.35 15.66
CA PRO A 173 11.02 -7.29 14.35
C PRO A 173 11.35 -5.85 13.93
N ALA A 174 12.40 -5.69 13.11
CA ALA A 174 12.69 -4.43 12.44
C ALA A 174 11.60 -4.12 11.40
N GLN A 175 11.26 -2.85 11.22
CA GLN A 175 10.25 -2.40 10.25
C GLN A 175 10.92 -1.57 9.17
N THR A 176 10.47 -1.71 7.93
CA THR A 176 10.99 -0.96 6.78
C THR A 176 9.85 -0.31 6.04
N PHE A 177 9.98 0.97 5.71
CA PHE A 177 9.00 1.75 4.97
C PHE A 177 9.66 2.37 3.75
N THR A 178 9.03 2.24 2.59
CA THR A 178 9.38 3.00 1.40
C THR A 178 8.61 4.31 1.43
N MET A 179 9.31 5.44 1.33
CA MET A 179 8.77 6.77 1.58
C MET A 179 8.87 7.62 0.30
N ALA A 180 7.73 8.03 -0.23
CA ALA A 180 7.63 8.96 -1.36
C ALA A 180 7.51 10.40 -0.85
N ALA A 181 8.13 11.34 -1.54
CA ALA A 181 8.01 12.76 -1.19
C ALA A 181 6.63 13.30 -1.61
N GLU A 182 5.98 13.99 -0.69
CA GLU A 182 4.72 14.73 -0.89
C GLU A 182 5.00 16.24 -0.95
N SER A 183 6.06 16.69 -0.26
CA SER A 183 6.58 18.06 -0.31
C SER A 183 8.10 18.07 -0.08
N GLU A 184 8.71 19.26 0.02
CA GLU A 184 10.17 19.40 0.24
C GLU A 184 10.64 18.81 1.57
N THR A 185 9.74 18.59 2.52
CA THR A 185 10.05 18.03 3.84
C THR A 185 9.10 16.93 4.28
N MET A 186 8.01 16.69 3.55
CA MET A 186 7.01 15.70 3.91
C MET A 186 7.11 14.48 3.01
N PHE A 187 7.15 13.31 3.63
CA PHE A 187 7.18 12.03 2.97
C PHE A 187 6.09 11.13 3.52
N VAL A 188 5.48 10.34 2.65
CA VAL A 188 4.44 9.36 2.99
C VAL A 188 4.91 7.96 2.62
N SER A 189 4.64 6.98 3.46
CA SER A 189 4.94 5.60 3.16
C SER A 189 4.00 5.10 2.07
N ILE A 190 4.59 4.47 1.05
CA ILE A 190 3.82 3.81 0.00
C ILE A 190 3.28 2.50 0.60
N GLY A 191 1.99 2.22 0.38
CA GLY A 191 1.28 1.04 0.92
C GLY A 191 0.67 1.17 2.33
N PHE A 192 1.28 1.93 3.25
CA PHE A 192 0.88 1.94 4.67
C PHE A 192 0.41 3.31 5.22
N GLY A 193 0.71 4.41 4.51
CA GLY A 193 0.23 5.75 4.82
C GLY A 193 0.90 6.48 5.99
N GLU A 194 1.92 5.91 6.64
CA GLU A 194 2.71 6.63 7.65
C GLU A 194 3.37 7.87 7.06
N ARG A 195 3.56 8.91 7.86
CA ARG A 195 4.16 10.17 7.42
C ARG A 195 5.45 10.45 8.17
N ALA A 196 6.44 10.96 7.45
CA ALA A 196 7.66 11.53 8.01
C ALA A 196 7.77 12.99 7.57
N GLU A 197 7.71 13.92 8.53
CA GLU A 197 7.93 15.34 8.30
C GLU A 197 9.29 15.75 8.85
N PHE A 198 10.20 16.14 7.97
CA PHE A 198 11.57 16.49 8.32
C PHE A 198 11.68 17.95 8.78
N ALA A 199 12.42 18.15 9.87
CA ALA A 199 12.78 19.47 10.36
C ALA A 199 14.11 19.93 9.74
N LYS A 200 14.15 21.22 9.39
CA LYS A 200 15.35 21.93 8.93
C LYS A 200 15.74 22.99 9.95
N ASP A 201 17.03 23.21 10.14
CA ASP A 201 17.53 24.39 10.85
C ASP A 201 17.46 25.65 9.95
N ALA A 202 17.88 26.81 10.48
CA ALA A 202 17.92 28.07 9.75
C ALA A 202 18.87 28.05 8.53
N GLY A 203 19.81 27.11 8.47
CA GLY A 203 20.72 26.89 7.35
C GLY A 203 20.20 25.88 6.32
N GLY A 204 19.02 25.28 6.55
CA GLY A 204 18.42 24.27 5.68
C GLY A 204 18.95 22.84 5.89
N THR A 205 19.71 22.59 6.96
CA THR A 205 20.23 21.25 7.30
C THR A 205 19.15 20.43 7.98
N ILE A 206 19.00 19.16 7.56
CA ILE A 206 18.06 18.23 8.20
C ILE A 206 18.55 17.88 9.61
N THR A 207 17.76 18.22 10.63
CA THR A 207 18.07 18.00 12.05
C THR A 207 17.31 16.81 12.65
N GLY A 208 16.23 16.38 12.01
CA GLY A 208 15.39 15.31 12.51
C GLY A 208 14.11 15.16 11.70
N PHE A 209 13.21 14.29 12.15
CA PHE A 209 11.88 14.16 11.59
C PHE A 209 10.85 13.75 12.65
N THR A 210 9.61 14.13 12.40
CA THR A 210 8.43 13.64 13.11
C THR A 210 7.81 12.51 12.30
N PHE A 211 7.71 11.34 12.91
CA PHE A 211 7.08 10.16 12.34
C PHE A 211 5.68 9.97 12.90
N THR A 212 4.69 9.99 12.03
CA THR A 212 3.29 9.80 12.35
C THR A 212 2.82 8.48 11.79
N THR A 213 2.39 7.60 12.69
CA THR A 213 1.76 6.31 12.36
C THR A 213 0.27 6.39 12.62
N GLY A 214 -0.54 5.77 11.76
CA GLY A 214 -2.01 5.84 11.82
C GLY A 214 -2.54 7.13 11.19
N THR A 215 -3.23 7.01 10.05
CA THR A 215 -3.74 8.14 9.28
C THR A 215 -5.22 8.46 9.52
N GLY A 216 -5.92 7.65 10.32
CA GLY A 216 -7.38 7.70 10.39
C GLY A 216 -8.09 7.38 9.06
N LEU A 217 -7.35 6.98 8.01
CA LEU A 217 -7.88 6.66 6.68
C LEU A 217 -7.46 5.28 6.17
N GLY A 218 -6.75 4.49 7.00
CA GLY A 218 -6.34 3.12 6.71
C GLY A 218 -6.66 2.17 7.85
N THR A 219 -7.61 1.27 7.61
CA THR A 219 -7.59 -0.17 7.96
C THR A 219 -7.35 -0.65 9.40
N GLY A 220 -7.24 0.21 10.41
CA GLY A 220 -7.26 -0.23 11.80
C GLY A 220 -7.29 0.94 12.77
N ASP A 221 -8.02 0.79 13.88
CA ASP A 221 -7.99 1.68 15.05
C ASP A 221 -6.61 1.65 15.75
N ARG A 222 -5.52 1.88 15.01
CA ARG A 222 -4.24 2.20 15.63
C ARG A 222 -4.30 3.67 16.01
N PRO A 223 -4.26 4.02 17.31
CA PRO A 223 -4.24 5.40 17.71
C PRO A 223 -3.05 6.08 17.03
N ALA A 224 -3.32 7.26 16.46
CA ALA A 224 -2.29 8.04 15.80
C ALA A 224 -1.13 8.24 16.79
N SER A 225 0.04 7.70 16.46
CA SER A 225 1.23 7.83 17.29
C SER A 225 2.22 8.72 16.56
N VAL A 226 2.62 9.79 17.25
CA VAL A 226 3.57 10.80 16.77
C VAL A 226 4.84 10.65 17.58
N GLN A 227 5.97 10.45 16.89
CA GLN A 227 7.26 10.25 17.51
C GLN A 227 8.31 11.07 16.78
N THR A 228 9.15 11.80 17.51
CA THR A 228 10.22 12.61 16.90
C THR A 228 11.56 11.88 17.02
N ALA A 229 12.33 11.87 15.94
CA ALA A 229 13.69 11.39 15.89
C ALA A 229 14.66 12.53 15.53
N VAL A 230 15.80 12.58 16.21
CA VAL A 230 16.86 13.57 15.98
C VAL A 230 17.99 12.90 15.20
N ARG A 231 18.57 13.62 14.23
CA ARG A 231 19.70 13.12 13.43
C ARG A 231 20.92 12.94 14.34
N LYS A 232 21.56 11.77 14.27
CA LYS A 232 22.85 11.56 14.92
C LYS A 232 23.91 12.27 14.11
N GLU A 233 24.73 13.08 14.77
CA GLU A 233 25.95 13.60 14.13
C GLU A 233 26.89 12.44 13.80
N SER A 234 27.47 12.47 12.60
CA SER A 234 28.54 11.55 12.23
C SER A 234 29.72 11.83 13.16
N ALA A 235 30.07 10.88 14.03
CA ALA A 235 31.34 10.95 14.75
C ALA A 235 32.47 11.00 13.70
N HIS A 236 33.23 12.10 13.68
CA HIS A 236 34.45 12.24 12.90
C HIS A 236 35.52 11.25 13.35
#